data_AF-A0A0F9IL67-F1
#
_entry.id   AF-A0A0F9IL67-F1
#
_cell.length_a   1.000
_cell.length_b   1.000
_cell.length_c   1.000
_cell.angle_alpha   90.00
_cell.angle_beta   90.00
_cell.angle_gamma   90.00
#
_symmetry.space_group_name_H-M   'P 1'
#
loop_
_entity.id
_entity.type
_entity.pdbx_description
1 polymer ?
#
loop_
_entity_poly.entity_id
_entity_poly.type
_entity_poly.pdbx_seq_one_letter_code
_entity_poly.pdbx_strand_id
1 'polypeptide(L)'
;MEQKLKDLCDKITKEQQQRLRERKLACQDNMDNAVARYHIKRKYSYVDIGKSGAYMIDNATSEIFSIKAYGVIHRGHRFGTLDTIDNYFWGDYRAYKLN
;
A
#
# COMPACT_ATOMS: atom_id res chain seq x y z
N MET A 1 -10.58 2.69 11.72
CA MET A 1 -9.19 2.85 11.25
C MET A 1 -8.59 1.52 10.87
N GLU A 2 -8.46 0.59 11.82
CA GLU A 2 -7.87 -0.75 11.59
C GLU A 2 -8.53 -1.52 10.44
N GLN A 3 -9.87 -1.57 10.40
CA GLN A 3 -10.59 -2.20 9.27
C GLN A 3 -10.18 -1.60 7.92
N LYS A 4 -10.11 -0.27 7.81
CA LYS A 4 -9.72 0.41 6.57
C LYS A 4 -8.25 0.14 6.16
N LEU A 5 -7.35 -0.01 7.15
CA LEU A 5 -5.98 -0.43 6.88
C LEU A 5 -5.92 -1.87 6.36
N LYS A 6 -6.75 -2.76 6.94
CA LYS A 6 -6.92 -4.12 6.45
C LYS A 6 -7.43 -4.12 5.00
N ASP A 7 -8.46 -3.33 4.71
CA ASP A 7 -9.04 -3.21 3.37
C ASP A 7 -7.98 -2.73 2.35
N LEU A 8 -7.17 -1.74 2.73
CA LEU A 8 -6.04 -1.28 1.91
C LEU A 8 -5.01 -2.40 1.68
N CYS A 9 -4.59 -3.12 2.71
CA CYS A 9 -3.62 -4.22 2.58
C CYS A 9 -4.15 -5.36 1.71
N ASP A 10 -5.42 -5.74 1.89
CA ASP A 10 -6.07 -6.78 1.09
C ASP A 10 -6.12 -6.35 -0.39
N LYS A 11 -6.45 -5.08 -0.66
CA LYS A 11 -6.49 -4.52 -2.02
C LYS A 11 -5.10 -4.50 -2.67
N ILE A 12 -4.08 -3.99 -1.98
CA ILE A 12 -2.68 -3.99 -2.46
C ILE A 12 -2.25 -5.43 -2.79
N THR A 13 -2.45 -6.36 -1.86
CA THR A 13 -2.04 -7.77 -2.03
C THR A 13 -2.71 -8.39 -3.25
N LYS A 14 -4.03 -8.22 -3.36
CA LYS A 14 -4.81 -8.76 -4.48
C LYS A 14 -4.33 -8.21 -5.82
N GLU A 15 -4.19 -6.89 -5.94
CA GLU A 15 -3.86 -6.24 -7.19
C GLU A 15 -2.40 -6.48 -7.61
N GLN A 16 -1.45 -6.57 -6.67
CA GLN A 16 -0.06 -6.92 -6.98
C GLN A 16 0.07 -8.36 -7.45
N GLN A 17 -0.59 -9.29 -6.75
CA GLN A 17 -0.61 -10.69 -7.17
C GLN A 17 -1.28 -10.88 -8.52
N GLN A 18 -2.38 -10.15 -8.80
CA GLN A 18 -2.98 -10.13 -10.13
C GLN A 18 -1.97 -9.68 -11.19
N ARG A 19 -1.26 -8.57 -10.95
CA ARG A 19 -0.27 -8.06 -11.90
C ARG A 19 0.92 -9.01 -12.12
N LEU A 20 1.36 -9.70 -11.07
CA LEU A 20 2.38 -10.76 -11.20
C LEU A 20 1.90 -11.90 -12.11
N ARG A 21 0.63 -12.32 -11.98
CA ARG A 21 0.05 -13.35 -12.86
C ARG A 21 -0.02 -12.86 -14.31
N GLU A 22 -0.51 -11.64 -14.54
CA GLU A 22 -0.58 -11.01 -15.87
C GLU A 22 0.79 -10.94 -16.55
N ARG A 23 1.84 -10.66 -15.76
CA ARG A 23 3.23 -10.60 -16.23
C ARG A 23 3.93 -11.96 -16.34
N LYS A 24 3.25 -13.06 -16.01
CA LYS A 24 3.83 -14.41 -15.94
C LYS A 24 5.02 -14.51 -14.97
N LEU A 25 4.94 -13.77 -13.86
CA LEU A 25 5.95 -13.70 -12.78
C LEU A 25 5.43 -14.25 -11.44
N ALA A 26 4.27 -14.92 -11.42
CA ALA A 26 3.63 -15.41 -10.19
C ALA A 26 4.25 -16.71 -9.62
N CYS A 27 5.58 -16.73 -9.44
CA CYS A 27 6.21 -17.78 -8.62
C CYS A 27 5.93 -17.52 -7.13
N GLN A 28 6.09 -18.55 -6.30
CA GLN A 28 5.79 -18.48 -4.86
C GLN A 28 6.51 -17.32 -4.17
N ASP A 29 7.81 -17.16 -4.41
CA ASP A 29 8.60 -16.08 -3.82
C ASP A 29 8.06 -14.68 -4.18
N ASN A 30 7.63 -14.47 -5.43
CA ASN A 30 7.06 -13.19 -5.84
C ASN A 30 5.68 -12.97 -5.22
N MET A 31 4.87 -14.02 -5.10
CA MET A 31 3.54 -13.96 -4.47
C MET A 31 3.61 -13.63 -2.99
N ASP A 32 4.58 -14.22 -2.28
CA ASP A 32 4.83 -13.96 -0.85
C ASP A 32 5.39 -12.56 -0.61
N ASN A 33 6.22 -12.06 -1.53
CA ASN A 33 6.73 -10.69 -1.47
C ASN A 33 5.70 -9.63 -1.89
N ALA A 34 4.58 -10.02 -2.50
CA ALA A 34 3.47 -9.13 -2.83
C ALA A 34 2.42 -8.99 -1.71
N VAL A 35 2.64 -9.63 -0.54
CA VAL A 35 1.71 -9.55 0.60
C VAL A 35 1.93 -8.26 1.38
N ALA A 36 0.86 -7.47 1.52
CA ALA A 36 0.86 -6.25 2.30
C ALA A 36 0.48 -6.48 3.77
N ARG A 37 1.13 -5.77 4.69
CA ARG A 37 0.87 -5.83 6.13
C ARG A 37 0.90 -4.44 6.72
N TYR A 38 0.01 -4.15 7.67
CA TYR A 38 -0.02 -2.86 8.34
C TYR A 38 0.54 -2.92 9.77
N HIS A 39 1.09 -1.79 10.20
CA HIS A 39 1.59 -1.58 11.56
C HIS A 39 1.06 -0.25 12.10
N ILE A 40 0.19 -0.31 13.09
CA ILE A 40 -0.38 0.88 13.73
C ILE A 40 0.64 1.45 14.72
N LYS A 41 1.00 2.73 14.59
CA LYS A 41 1.72 3.50 15.63
C LYS A 41 0.88 4.70 16.04
N ARG A 42 1.43 5.52 16.95
CA ARG A 42 0.70 6.66 17.53
C ARG A 42 0.25 7.69 16.49
N LYS A 43 1.20 8.26 15.74
CA LYS A 43 0.93 9.34 14.77
C LYS A 43 0.67 8.83 13.35
N TYR A 44 1.45 7.82 12.95
CA TYR A 44 1.40 7.25 11.62
C TYR A 44 1.18 5.75 11.70
N SER A 45 0.45 5.20 10.74
CA SER A 45 0.44 3.77 10.46
C SER A 45 1.28 3.48 9.24
N TYR A 46 1.92 2.31 9.20
CA TYR A 46 2.79 1.88 8.11
C TYR A 46 2.12 0.74 7.36
N VAL A 47 2.33 0.68 6.05
CA VAL A 47 2.00 -0.48 5.23
C VAL A 47 3.27 -0.94 4.54
N ASP A 48 3.66 -2.15 4.87
CA ASP A 48 4.79 -2.86 4.29
C ASP A 48 4.27 -3.81 3.21
N ILE A 49 5.05 -3.98 2.15
CA ILE A 49 4.82 -4.96 1.08
C ILE A 49 6.01 -5.93 1.11
N GLY A 50 5.73 -7.21 1.34
CA GLY A 50 6.76 -8.19 1.65
C GLY A 50 7.51 -7.79 2.93
N LYS A 51 8.75 -7.34 2.78
CA LYS A 51 9.63 -6.88 3.88
C LYS A 51 9.97 -5.38 3.82
N SER A 52 9.40 -4.64 2.87
CA SER A 52 9.75 -3.25 2.61
C SER A 52 8.59 -2.31 2.94
N GLY A 53 8.87 -1.21 3.63
CA GLY A 53 7.89 -0.15 3.84
C GLY A 53 7.52 0.55 2.53
N ALA A 54 6.22 0.57 2.21
CA ALA A 54 5.71 1.14 0.97
C ALA A 54 4.93 2.43 1.22
N TYR A 55 4.01 2.41 2.20
CA TYR A 55 3.12 3.53 2.47
C TYR A 55 3.07 3.90 3.95
N MET A 56 2.77 5.17 4.20
CA MET A 56 2.49 5.71 5.51
C MET A 56 1.15 6.43 5.49
N ILE A 57 0.38 6.23 6.57
CA ILE A 57 -0.94 6.79 6.75
C ILE A 57 -0.88 7.74 7.93
N ASP A 58 -1.30 8.99 7.74
CA ASP A 58 -1.51 9.91 8.86
C ASP A 58 -2.79 9.51 9.59
N ASN A 59 -2.67 9.12 10.86
CA ASN A 59 -3.80 8.60 11.62
C ASN A 59 -4.88 9.67 11.86
N ALA A 60 -4.52 10.95 11.83
CA ALA A 60 -5.47 12.05 12.05
C ALA A 60 -6.30 12.34 10.79
N THR A 61 -5.68 12.30 9.60
CA THR A 61 -6.33 12.67 8.34
C THR A 61 -6.72 11.47 7.47
N SER A 62 -6.26 10.27 7.83
CA SER A 62 -6.33 9.05 7.02
C SER A 62 -5.67 9.17 5.65
N GLU A 63 -4.84 10.18 5.42
CA GLU A 63 -4.14 10.40 4.15
C GLU A 63 -3.02 9.40 3.94
N ILE A 64 -2.90 8.90 2.70
CA ILE A 64 -1.92 7.89 2.32
C ILE A 64 -0.78 8.57 1.56
N PHE A 65 0.46 8.30 1.97
CA PHE A 65 1.67 8.80 1.34
C PHE A 65 2.64 7.66 1.04
N SER A 66 3.48 7.77 0.00
CA SER A 66 4.67 6.90 -0.13
C SER A 66 5.76 7.27 0.89
N ILE A 67 6.75 6.40 1.05
CA ILE A 67 7.91 6.61 1.92
C ILE A 67 9.14 7.04 1.09
N LYS A 68 9.88 8.08 1.53
CA LYS A 68 11.15 8.52 0.90
C LYS A 68 12.32 7.61 1.25
N ALA A 69 12.56 7.49 2.55
CA ALA A 69 13.57 6.65 3.22
C ALA A 69 13.31 6.76 4.72
N TYR A 70 13.75 5.77 5.51
CA TYR A 70 13.72 5.80 6.99
C TYR A 70 12.36 6.17 7.63
N GLY A 71 11.24 5.77 7.01
CA GLY A 71 9.91 6.05 7.57
C GLY A 71 9.50 7.52 7.52
N VAL A 72 9.99 8.29 6.54
CA VAL A 72 9.56 9.68 6.29
C VAL A 72 8.57 9.74 5.14
N ILE A 73 7.42 10.40 5.38
CA ILE A 73 6.39 10.61 4.37
C ILE A 73 6.91 11.40 3.17
N HIS A 74 6.54 10.97 1.97
CA HIS A 74 6.76 11.70 0.75
C HIS A 74 5.53 12.55 0.42
N ARG A 75 5.49 13.80 0.89
CA ARG A 75 4.33 14.70 0.67
C ARG A 75 3.94 14.92 -0.80
N GLY A 76 4.90 14.87 -1.72
CA GLY A 76 4.63 14.94 -3.17
C GLY A 76 4.02 13.68 -3.79
N HIS A 77 3.92 12.58 -3.04
CA HIS A 77 3.34 11.31 -3.49
C HIS A 77 2.21 10.92 -2.54
N ARG A 78 1.12 11.67 -2.64
CA ARG A 78 -0.12 11.48 -1.87
C ARG A 78 -1.13 10.71 -2.71
N PHE A 79 -1.74 9.68 -2.14
CA PHE A 79 -2.67 8.76 -2.81
C PHE A 79 -4.08 8.83 -2.20
N GLY A 80 -4.56 10.05 -1.94
CA GLY A 80 -5.86 10.28 -1.29
C GLY A 80 -5.87 9.87 0.18
N THR A 81 -7.00 9.33 0.63
CA THR A 81 -7.23 8.80 1.98
C THR A 81 -7.65 7.33 1.94
N LEU A 82 -7.71 6.70 3.11
CA LEU A 82 -8.26 5.34 3.26
C LEU A 82 -9.70 5.18 2.76
N ASP A 83 -10.48 6.25 2.63
CA ASP A 83 -11.83 6.22 2.05
C ASP A 83 -11.84 6.27 0.52
N THR A 84 -10.68 6.49 -0.09
CA THR A 84 -10.54 6.68 -1.54
C THR A 84 -9.65 5.63 -2.19
N ILE A 85 -9.38 4.51 -1.50
CA ILE A 85 -8.47 3.47 -1.98
C ILE A 85 -8.93 2.88 -3.32
N ASP A 86 -10.23 2.84 -3.57
CA ASP A 86 -10.79 2.33 -4.83
C ASP A 86 -10.63 3.29 -6.01
N ASN A 87 -10.18 4.53 -5.80
CA ASN A 87 -9.86 5.47 -6.87
C ASN A 87 -8.48 5.23 -7.48
N TYR A 88 -7.74 4.24 -6.98
CA TYR A 88 -6.37 3.93 -7.37
C TYR A 88 -6.22 2.44 -7.65
N PHE A 89 -5.32 2.13 -8.56
CA PHE A 89 -4.75 0.79 -8.70
C PHE A 89 -3.44 0.72 -7.94
N TRP A 90 -3.30 -0.31 -7.11
CA TRP A 90 -2.22 -0.56 -6.16
C TRP A 90 -1.32 -1.73 -6.55
N GLY A 91 -1.58 -2.37 -7.70
CA GLY A 91 -0.83 -3.53 -8.14
C GLY A 91 0.61 -3.27 -8.60
N ASP A 92 1.05 -2.01 -8.59
CA ASP A 92 2.45 -1.62 -8.78
C ASP A 92 3.13 -1.28 -7.45
N TYR A 93 4.44 -1.02 -7.50
CA TYR A 93 5.19 -0.49 -6.36
C TYR A 93 4.64 0.86 -5.86
N ARG A 94 4.04 1.66 -6.76
CA ARG A 94 3.34 2.90 -6.43
C ARG A 94 1.93 2.84 -6.99
N ALA A 95 0.96 3.28 -6.21
CA ALA A 95 -0.40 3.43 -6.68
C ALA A 95 -0.49 4.50 -7.78
N TYR A 96 -1.34 4.25 -8.77
CA TYR A 96 -1.70 5.25 -9.77
C TYR A 96 -3.21 5.43 -9.79
N LYS A 97 -3.64 6.67 -10.05
CA LYS A 97 -5.06 7.01 -10.06
C LYS A 97 -5.73 6.34 -11.26
N LEU A 98 -6.91 5.76 -11.04
CA LEU A 98 -7.78 5.29 -12.11
C LEU A 98 -8.37 6.52 -12.81
N ASN A 99 -8.27 6.57 -14.14
CA ASN A 99 -8.85 7.64 -14.95
C ASN A 99 -10.36 7.48 -15.11
#